data_AF-F9RX16-F1
#
_entry.id   AF-F9RX16-F1
#
_cell.length_a   1.000
_cell.length_b   1.000
_cell.length_c   1.000
_cell.angle_alpha   90.00
_cell.angle_beta   90.00
_cell.angle_gamma   90.00
#
_symmetry.space_group_name_H-M   'P 1'
#
loop_
_entity.id
_entity.type
_entity.pdbx_description
1 polymer ?
#
loop_
_entity_poly.entity_id
_entity_poly.type
_entity_poly.pdbx_seq_one_letter_code
_entity_poly.pdbx_strand_id
1 'polypeptide(L)'
;MNAIRKVYQYAEPNLTLVGWLGFVGFLIYYLVWAFIYPQFYENLPLRIFCSFLFFGIIFRNQLPFEWRKYLPAYYQITVTICLPCFFFYMLLMNGWSTVWVMSFMAAIFLHILLTHITWVMFTQTFVGIVLATILALFTQGSNIELTMDWAHVPIFLFIYLFGNLFYFRNQVEHEAKISLAKYFGAGIAHEMRNPLSGLLTSIDVIQSVLPSKKEEKKGQYLLSDREVALLRDVSDDAIKIIYSANETIDLLLTSNR
;
A
#
# COMPACT_ATOMS: atom_id res chain seq x y z
N MET A 1 -12.48 -10.53 5.64
CA MET A 1 -11.41 -10.95 4.71
C MET A 1 -10.85 -9.81 3.85
N ASN A 2 -11.66 -8.90 3.30
CA ASN A 2 -11.17 -7.80 2.44
C ASN A 2 -10.23 -6.81 3.16
N ALA A 3 -10.52 -6.45 4.42
CA ALA A 3 -9.67 -5.53 5.19
C ALA A 3 -8.25 -6.08 5.41
N ILE A 4 -8.12 -7.33 5.87
CA ILE A 4 -6.82 -7.99 6.13
C ILE A 4 -5.97 -8.05 4.85
N ARG A 5 -6.59 -8.36 3.71
CA ARG A 5 -5.89 -8.36 2.41
C ARG A 5 -5.43 -6.95 2.02
N LYS A 6 -6.26 -5.92 2.25
CA LYS A 6 -5.91 -4.52 1.98
C LYS A 6 -4.72 -4.05 2.83
N VAL A 7 -4.67 -4.43 4.11
CA VAL A 7 -3.51 -4.16 4.99
C VAL A 7 -2.23 -4.76 4.39
N TYR A 8 -2.27 -6.05 4.06
CA TYR A 8 -1.11 -6.76 3.53
C TYR A 8 -0.63 -6.18 2.18
N GLN A 9 -1.55 -5.89 1.25
CA GLN A 9 -1.21 -5.31 -0.06
C GLN A 9 -0.54 -3.94 0.06
N TYR A 10 -0.97 -3.12 1.02
CA TYR A 10 -0.35 -1.82 1.25
C TYR A 10 1.06 -1.96 1.85
N ALA A 11 1.24 -2.92 2.78
CA ALA A 11 2.52 -3.15 3.42
C ALA A 11 3.51 -3.92 2.53
N GLU A 12 3.03 -4.63 1.49
CA GLU A 12 3.81 -5.49 0.59
C GLU A 12 5.10 -4.87 0.01
N PRO A 13 5.11 -3.59 -0.44
CA PRO A 13 6.32 -2.96 -0.98
C PRO A 13 7.45 -2.84 0.05
N ASN A 14 7.10 -2.57 1.31
CA ASN A 14 8.06 -2.35 2.39
C ASN A 14 8.27 -3.60 3.27
N LEU A 15 7.50 -4.65 3.04
CA LEU A 15 7.43 -5.84 3.90
C LEU A 15 8.77 -6.59 4.02
N THR A 16 9.61 -6.54 2.98
CA THR A 16 10.96 -7.13 3.02
C THR A 16 11.86 -6.38 4.00
N LEU A 17 11.82 -5.04 3.99
CA LEU A 17 12.59 -4.20 4.89
C LEU A 17 12.12 -4.41 6.34
N VAL A 18 10.81 -4.37 6.56
CA VAL A 18 10.18 -4.63 7.87
C VAL A 18 10.53 -6.04 8.37
N GLY A 19 10.52 -7.03 7.49
CA GLY A 19 10.91 -8.41 7.80
C GLY A 19 12.34 -8.50 8.32
N TRP A 20 13.31 -7.90 7.61
CA TRP A 20 14.71 -7.89 8.03
C TRP A 20 14.94 -7.09 9.31
N LEU A 21 14.30 -5.93 9.44
CA LEU A 21 14.39 -5.09 10.64
C LEU A 21 13.87 -5.84 11.86
N GLY A 22 12.74 -6.53 11.74
CA GLY A 22 12.22 -7.40 12.79
C GLY A 22 13.17 -8.56 13.09
N PHE A 23 13.51 -9.36 12.08
CA PHE A 23 14.35 -10.56 12.23
C PHE A 23 15.67 -10.26 12.96
N VAL A 24 16.41 -9.25 12.48
CA VAL A 24 17.71 -8.86 13.03
C VAL A 24 17.53 -8.06 14.32
N GLY A 25 16.54 -7.17 14.36
CA GLY A 25 16.28 -6.30 15.51
C GLY A 25 16.05 -7.09 16.79
N PHE A 26 15.18 -8.10 16.79
CA PHE A 26 14.91 -8.88 18.00
C PHE A 26 16.17 -9.55 18.57
N LEU A 27 17.09 -9.98 17.70
CA LEU A 27 18.34 -10.64 18.11
C LEU A 27 19.39 -9.64 18.60
N ILE A 28 19.60 -8.54 17.87
CA ILE A 28 20.58 -7.51 18.28
C ILE A 28 20.14 -6.84 19.58
N TYR A 29 18.87 -6.49 19.72
CA TYR A 29 18.38 -5.86 20.95
C TYR A 29 18.47 -6.78 22.17
N TYR A 30 18.48 -8.11 22.00
CA TYR A 30 18.80 -9.00 23.11
C TYR A 30 20.21 -8.71 23.65
N LEU A 31 21.21 -8.58 22.77
CA LEU A 31 22.58 -8.32 23.19
C LEU A 31 22.69 -6.98 23.93
N VAL A 32 21.98 -5.95 23.44
CA VAL A 32 21.96 -4.63 24.08
C VAL A 32 21.36 -4.70 25.48
N TRP A 33 20.19 -5.30 25.63
CA TRP A 33 19.46 -5.32 26.91
C TRP A 33 19.93 -6.40 27.88
N ALA A 34 20.65 -7.42 27.41
CA ALA A 34 21.24 -8.45 28.27
C ALA A 34 22.64 -8.07 28.77
N PHE A 35 23.46 -7.41 27.94
CA PHE A 35 24.88 -7.19 28.26
C PHE A 35 25.28 -5.72 28.42
N ILE A 36 24.67 -4.78 27.68
CA ILE A 36 25.08 -3.36 27.71
C ILE A 36 24.25 -2.57 28.73
N TYR A 37 22.92 -2.73 28.68
CA TYR A 37 21.97 -2.10 29.60
C TYR A 37 21.05 -3.16 30.23
N PRO A 38 21.58 -3.99 31.16
CA PRO A 38 20.84 -5.09 31.77
C PRO A 38 19.47 -4.66 32.29
N GLN A 39 18.42 -5.26 31.74
CA GLN A 39 17.05 -5.09 32.22
C GLN A 39 16.72 -6.18 33.25
N PHE A 40 15.76 -5.91 34.14
CA PHE A 40 15.38 -6.84 35.20
C PHE A 40 14.86 -8.17 34.66
N TYR A 41 14.13 -8.12 33.54
CA TYR A 41 13.59 -9.28 32.87
C TYR A 41 13.91 -9.26 31.37
N GLU A 42 14.54 -10.33 30.89
CA GLU A 42 14.80 -10.58 29.47
C GLU A 42 14.48 -12.04 29.11
N ASN A 43 13.96 -12.27 27.89
CA ASN A 43 13.55 -13.59 27.44
C ASN A 43 14.03 -13.88 26.00
N LEU A 44 15.15 -14.59 25.91
CA LEU A 44 15.76 -14.98 24.64
C LEU A 44 14.86 -15.90 23.79
N PRO A 45 14.24 -16.97 24.33
CA PRO A 45 13.32 -17.82 23.57
C PRO A 45 12.19 -17.03 22.90
N LEU A 46 11.59 -16.07 23.62
CA LEU A 46 10.52 -15.23 23.08
C LEU A 46 11.02 -14.34 21.93
N ARG A 47 12.22 -13.77 22.04
CA ARG A 47 12.83 -12.96 20.97
C ARG A 47 13.17 -13.80 19.73
N ILE A 48 13.68 -15.03 19.92
CA ILE A 48 13.94 -15.96 18.82
C ILE A 48 12.63 -16.33 18.12
N PHE A 49 11.56 -16.58 18.88
CA PHE A 49 10.23 -16.84 18.33
C PHE A 49 9.73 -15.66 17.48
N CYS A 50 9.80 -14.42 17.99
CA CYS A 50 9.43 -13.22 17.23
C CYS A 50 10.29 -13.04 15.97
N SER A 51 11.60 -13.28 16.07
CA SER A 51 12.52 -13.25 14.95
C SER A 51 12.10 -14.27 13.87
N PHE A 52 11.79 -15.50 14.27
CA PHE A 52 11.33 -16.54 13.35
C PHE A 52 10.00 -16.18 12.66
N LEU A 53 9.07 -15.52 13.36
CA LEU A 53 7.84 -15.03 12.73
C LEU A 53 8.13 -14.02 11.61
N PHE A 54 9.07 -13.09 11.82
CA PHE A 54 9.52 -12.15 10.79
C PHE A 54 10.32 -12.82 9.66
N PHE A 55 11.06 -13.90 9.97
CA PHE A 55 11.71 -14.72 8.95
C PHE A 55 10.69 -15.30 7.96
N GLY A 56 9.54 -15.79 8.45
CA GLY A 56 8.45 -16.24 7.58
C GLY A 56 7.90 -15.14 6.65
N ILE A 57 7.97 -13.87 7.07
CA ILE A 57 7.59 -12.71 6.23
C ILE A 57 8.64 -12.44 5.13
N ILE A 58 9.93 -12.63 5.43
CA ILE A 58 11.02 -12.49 4.45
C ILE A 58 10.87 -13.52 3.33
N PHE A 59 10.61 -14.78 3.69
CA PHE A 59 10.51 -15.91 2.75
C PHE A 59 9.17 -16.01 2.00
N ARG A 60 8.28 -15.00 2.16
CA ARG A 60 6.92 -15.01 1.58
C ARG A 60 6.87 -15.26 0.07
N ASN A 61 7.87 -14.80 -0.68
CA ASN A 61 7.90 -14.90 -2.15
C ASN A 61 8.26 -16.31 -2.63
N GLN A 62 8.92 -17.11 -1.78
CA GLN A 62 9.33 -18.48 -2.09
C GLN A 62 8.26 -19.51 -1.69
N LEU A 63 7.15 -19.08 -1.09
CA LEU A 63 6.08 -19.98 -0.66
C LEU A 63 5.25 -20.52 -1.86
N PRO A 64 4.84 -21.80 -1.79
CA PRO A 64 3.97 -22.41 -2.80
C PRO A 64 2.63 -21.68 -2.89
N PHE A 65 2.00 -21.74 -4.07
CA PHE A 65 0.76 -21.00 -4.39
C PHE A 65 -0.37 -21.23 -3.37
N GLU A 66 -0.48 -22.44 -2.83
CA GLU A 66 -1.50 -22.80 -1.83
C GLU A 66 -1.36 -22.07 -0.49
N TRP A 67 -0.15 -21.64 -0.13
CA TRP A 67 0.13 -20.96 1.15
C TRP A 67 -0.03 -19.45 1.04
N ARG A 68 0.01 -18.89 -0.18
CA ARG A 68 -0.12 -17.45 -0.44
C ARG A 68 -1.46 -16.89 0.02
N LYS A 69 -2.53 -17.69 0.05
CA LYS A 69 -3.85 -17.28 0.57
C LYS A 69 -3.86 -16.96 2.08
N TYR A 70 -2.94 -17.54 2.85
CA TYR A 70 -2.83 -17.35 4.30
C TYR A 70 -1.85 -16.25 4.69
N LEU A 71 -1.01 -15.77 3.77
CA LEU A 71 -0.03 -14.71 4.03
C LEU A 71 -0.61 -13.46 4.70
N PRO A 72 -1.77 -12.93 4.29
CA PRO A 72 -2.36 -11.76 4.96
C PRO A 72 -2.74 -12.03 6.42
N ALA A 73 -3.24 -13.24 6.72
CA ALA A 73 -3.58 -13.63 8.10
C ALA A 73 -2.32 -13.88 8.93
N TYR A 74 -1.31 -14.54 8.34
CA TYR A 74 -0.01 -14.75 8.98
C TYR A 74 0.66 -13.42 9.32
N TYR A 75 0.68 -12.47 8.39
CA TYR A 75 1.20 -11.12 8.62
C TYR A 75 0.50 -10.45 9.80
N GLN A 76 -0.82 -10.53 9.83
CA GLN A 76 -1.61 -9.94 10.90
C GLN A 76 -1.26 -10.51 12.27
N ILE A 77 -1.14 -11.83 12.37
CA ILE A 77 -0.75 -12.53 13.59
C ILE A 77 0.67 -12.12 14.01
N THR A 78 1.62 -12.12 13.08
CA THR A 78 3.01 -11.74 13.34
C THR A 78 3.11 -10.30 13.85
N VAL A 79 2.42 -9.36 13.20
CA VAL A 79 2.41 -7.95 13.64
C VAL A 79 1.80 -7.82 15.04
N THR A 80 0.70 -8.52 15.34
CA THR A 80 0.07 -8.49 16.68
C THR A 80 0.95 -9.09 17.76
N ILE A 81 1.57 -10.23 17.50
CA ILE A 81 2.41 -10.91 18.48
C ILE A 81 3.68 -10.09 18.73
N CYS A 82 4.32 -9.60 17.67
CA CYS A 82 5.62 -8.98 17.81
C CYS A 82 5.57 -7.50 18.21
N LEU A 83 4.49 -6.76 17.92
CA LEU A 83 4.40 -5.33 18.24
C LEU A 83 3.59 -5.09 19.53
N PRO A 84 2.24 -5.15 19.54
CA PRO A 84 1.49 -4.86 20.76
C PRO A 84 1.69 -5.92 21.85
N CYS A 85 1.78 -7.21 21.52
CA CYS A 85 1.92 -8.25 22.56
C CYS A 85 3.31 -8.28 23.19
N PHE A 86 4.37 -8.49 22.39
CA PHE A 86 5.74 -8.62 22.92
C PHE A 86 6.19 -7.40 23.72
N PHE A 87 6.05 -6.19 23.16
CA PHE A 87 6.55 -4.99 23.82
C PHE A 87 5.75 -4.65 25.08
N PHE A 88 4.43 -4.88 25.08
CA PHE A 88 3.62 -4.67 26.27
C PHE A 88 3.92 -5.72 27.35
N TYR A 89 4.12 -6.97 26.97
CA TYR A 89 4.58 -8.03 27.89
C TYR A 89 5.90 -7.65 28.55
N MET A 90 6.89 -7.24 27.75
CA MET A 90 8.19 -6.82 28.27
C MET A 90 8.11 -5.58 29.15
N LEU A 91 7.22 -4.63 28.84
CA LEU A 91 6.93 -3.46 29.67
C LEU A 91 6.39 -3.85 31.06
N LEU A 92 5.44 -4.79 31.10
CA LEU A 92 4.88 -5.29 32.36
C LEU A 92 5.93 -6.04 33.18
N MET A 93 6.70 -6.94 32.55
CA MET A 93 7.70 -7.75 33.27
C MET A 93 8.90 -6.94 33.76
N ASN A 94 9.14 -5.75 33.18
CA ASN A 94 10.20 -4.83 33.60
C ASN A 94 9.69 -3.66 34.44
N GLY A 95 8.48 -3.75 35.00
CA GLY A 95 7.96 -2.76 35.95
C GLY A 95 7.91 -1.34 35.39
N TRP A 96 7.51 -1.18 34.13
CA TRP A 96 7.38 0.13 33.47
C TRP A 96 8.69 0.91 33.36
N SER A 97 9.82 0.23 33.18
CA SER A 97 11.10 0.91 32.94
C SER A 97 11.00 1.89 31.77
N THR A 98 11.66 3.04 31.89
CA THR A 98 11.63 4.11 30.88
C THR A 98 12.06 3.61 29.49
N VAL A 99 13.02 2.70 29.45
CA VAL A 99 13.48 2.01 28.24
C VAL A 99 12.34 1.26 27.56
N TRP A 100 11.57 0.47 28.32
CA TRP A 100 10.47 -0.31 27.76
C TRP A 100 9.24 0.55 27.44
N VAL A 101 9.00 1.64 28.16
CA VAL A 101 8.00 2.66 27.81
C VAL A 101 8.32 3.24 26.44
N MET A 102 9.55 3.72 26.23
CA MET A 102 9.98 4.28 24.94
C MET A 102 9.96 3.22 23.82
N SER A 103 10.37 2.00 24.12
CA SER A 103 10.34 0.88 23.18
C SER A 103 8.91 0.53 22.75
N PHE A 104 7.96 0.54 23.69
CA PHE A 104 6.55 0.32 23.38
C PHE A 104 5.96 1.48 22.57
N MET A 105 6.31 2.74 22.87
CA MET A 105 5.91 3.88 22.03
C MET A 105 6.39 3.73 20.58
N ALA A 106 7.66 3.35 20.39
CA ALA A 106 8.21 3.10 19.07
C ALA A 106 7.47 1.95 18.36
N ALA A 107 7.13 0.88 19.09
CA ALA A 107 6.34 -0.22 18.56
C ALA A 107 4.91 0.21 18.16
N ILE A 108 4.27 1.12 18.91
CA ILE A 108 2.97 1.71 18.54
C ILE A 108 3.08 2.47 17.22
N PHE A 109 4.09 3.32 17.05
CA PHE A 109 4.30 4.05 15.79
C PHE A 109 4.48 3.10 14.62
N LEU A 110 5.33 2.07 14.78
CA LEU A 110 5.53 1.07 13.75
C LEU A 110 4.23 0.29 13.45
N HIS A 111 3.44 -0.03 14.48
CA HIS A 111 2.16 -0.73 14.33
C HIS A 111 1.13 0.09 13.55
N ILE A 112 1.04 1.40 13.82
CA ILE A 112 0.18 2.34 13.06
C ILE A 112 0.63 2.39 11.60
N LEU A 113 1.94 2.49 11.36
CA LEU A 113 2.52 2.55 10.02
C LEU A 113 2.41 1.25 9.22
N LEU A 114 2.09 0.11 9.84
CA LEU A 114 2.03 -1.20 9.19
C LEU A 114 0.59 -1.69 8.97
N THR A 115 -0.35 -1.30 9.83
CA THR A 115 -1.70 -1.87 9.81
C THR A 115 -2.66 -1.08 8.94
N HIS A 116 -2.48 0.25 8.83
CA HIS A 116 -3.22 1.16 7.95
C HIS A 116 -4.74 1.27 8.15
N ILE A 117 -5.40 0.26 8.74
CA ILE A 117 -6.85 0.22 8.97
C ILE A 117 -7.11 0.35 10.47
N THR A 118 -7.75 1.44 10.88
CA THR A 118 -7.94 1.83 12.28
C THR A 118 -8.64 0.76 13.12
N TRP A 119 -9.76 0.20 12.66
CA TRP A 119 -10.46 -0.86 13.41
C TRP A 119 -9.59 -2.11 13.60
N VAL A 120 -8.90 -2.52 12.53
CA VAL A 120 -8.01 -3.69 12.54
C VAL A 120 -6.89 -3.47 13.55
N MET A 121 -6.27 -2.29 13.53
CA MET A 121 -5.22 -1.93 14.49
C MET A 121 -5.74 -1.95 15.93
N PHE A 122 -6.91 -1.37 16.22
CA PHE A 122 -7.49 -1.43 17.57
C PHE A 122 -7.75 -2.87 18.01
N THR A 123 -8.26 -3.74 17.12
CA THR A 123 -8.43 -5.15 17.45
C THR A 123 -7.11 -5.85 17.75
N GLN A 124 -6.05 -5.59 16.98
CA GLN A 124 -4.72 -6.16 17.24
C GLN A 124 -4.12 -5.65 18.55
N THR A 125 -4.25 -4.36 18.83
CA THR A 125 -3.77 -3.78 20.09
C THR A 125 -4.48 -4.40 21.28
N PHE A 126 -5.82 -4.49 21.22
CA PHE A 126 -6.61 -5.10 22.29
C PHE A 126 -6.22 -6.56 22.50
N VAL A 127 -6.19 -7.37 21.43
CA VAL A 127 -5.80 -8.78 21.50
C VAL A 127 -4.37 -8.93 22.01
N GLY A 128 -3.44 -8.10 21.55
CA GLY A 128 -2.03 -8.14 21.96
C GLY A 128 -1.85 -7.79 23.44
N ILE A 129 -2.52 -6.75 23.94
CA ILE A 129 -2.48 -6.35 25.35
C ILE A 129 -3.06 -7.45 26.23
N VAL A 130 -4.22 -8.01 25.85
CA VAL A 130 -4.87 -9.11 26.60
C VAL A 130 -4.00 -10.36 26.63
N LEU A 131 -3.39 -10.72 25.49
CA LEU A 131 -2.49 -11.87 25.43
C LEU A 131 -1.24 -11.65 26.30
N ALA A 132 -0.66 -10.44 26.24
CA ALA A 132 0.50 -10.07 27.04
C ALA A 132 0.21 -10.07 28.54
N THR A 133 -0.94 -9.56 28.98
CA THR A 133 -1.32 -9.62 30.40
C THR A 133 -1.56 -11.05 30.86
N ILE A 134 -2.23 -11.88 30.05
CA ILE A 134 -2.40 -13.30 30.37
C ILE A 134 -1.04 -14.00 30.52
N LEU A 135 -0.11 -13.79 29.58
CA LEU A 135 1.23 -14.37 29.63
C LEU A 135 2.01 -13.89 30.87
N ALA A 136 1.90 -12.61 31.23
CA ALA A 136 2.55 -12.06 32.42
C ALA A 136 2.00 -12.68 33.70
N LEU A 137 0.67 -12.83 33.80
CA LEU A 137 0.00 -13.48 34.95
C LEU A 137 0.45 -14.94 35.11
N PHE A 138 0.52 -15.70 34.00
CA PHE A 138 1.02 -17.08 34.04
C PHE A 138 2.48 -17.19 34.46
N THR A 139 3.31 -16.19 34.13
CA THR A 139 4.75 -16.23 34.41
C THR A 139 5.09 -15.76 35.83
N GLN A 140 4.40 -14.74 36.34
CA GLN A 140 4.66 -14.18 37.68
C GLN A 140 3.91 -14.90 38.82
N GLY A 141 2.88 -15.69 38.51
CA GLY A 141 2.10 -16.41 39.52
C GLY A 141 1.29 -15.48 40.44
N SER A 142 1.08 -15.87 41.70
CA SER A 142 0.24 -15.15 42.69
C SER A 142 0.92 -13.98 43.41
N ASN A 143 2.18 -13.65 43.10
CA ASN A 143 2.89 -12.48 43.65
C ASN A 143 2.64 -11.25 42.77
N ILE A 144 1.37 -10.87 42.63
CA ILE A 144 0.94 -9.87 41.66
C ILE A 144 0.92 -8.49 42.31
N GLU A 145 2.02 -7.76 42.21
CA GLU A 145 1.93 -6.31 42.05
C GLU A 145 2.18 -6.01 40.57
N LEU A 146 1.15 -6.21 39.75
CA LEU A 146 1.12 -5.65 38.41
C LEU A 146 1.01 -4.13 38.59
N THR A 147 2.15 -3.48 38.82
CA THR A 147 2.25 -2.04 39.03
C THR A 147 1.99 -1.34 37.71
N MET A 148 0.72 -1.18 37.35
CA MET A 148 0.34 -0.41 36.18
C MET A 148 0.56 1.07 36.48
N ASP A 149 1.54 1.68 35.81
CA ASP A 149 1.71 3.12 35.86
C ASP A 149 0.67 3.81 34.98
N TRP A 150 -0.42 4.22 35.62
CA TRP A 150 -1.55 4.91 34.99
C TRP A 150 -1.16 6.25 34.35
N ALA A 151 0.00 6.84 34.69
CA ALA A 151 0.45 8.09 34.08
C ALA A 151 0.78 7.95 32.58
N HIS A 152 1.21 6.77 32.15
CA HIS A 152 1.62 6.51 30.77
C HIS A 152 0.45 6.08 29.87
N VAL A 153 -0.65 5.58 30.44
CA VAL A 153 -1.82 5.11 29.70
C VAL A 153 -2.45 6.21 28.82
N PRO A 154 -2.69 7.45 29.32
CA PRO A 154 -3.19 8.55 28.49
C PRO A 154 -2.26 8.89 27.32
N ILE A 155 -0.94 8.73 27.49
CA ILE A 155 0.06 9.02 26.45
C ILE A 155 -0.08 7.98 25.32
N PHE A 156 -0.17 6.69 25.66
CA PHE A 156 -0.38 5.64 24.65
C PHE A 156 -1.72 5.80 23.94
N LEU A 157 -2.79 6.14 24.67
CA LEU A 157 -4.10 6.42 24.09
C LEU A 157 -4.04 7.61 23.12
N PHE A 158 -3.37 8.69 23.51
CA PHE A 158 -3.16 9.87 22.67
C PHE A 158 -2.45 9.49 21.36
N ILE A 159 -1.36 8.71 21.44
CA ILE A 159 -0.62 8.27 20.25
C ILE A 159 -1.50 7.42 19.33
N TYR A 160 -2.26 6.47 19.88
CA TYR A 160 -3.15 5.64 19.07
C TYR A 160 -4.25 6.46 18.40
N LEU A 161 -4.87 7.40 19.12
CA LEU A 161 -5.96 8.24 18.60
C LEU A 161 -5.46 9.24 17.55
N PHE A 162 -4.50 10.09 17.90
CA PHE A 162 -4.01 11.15 17.02
C PHE A 162 -3.12 10.61 15.91
N GLY A 163 -2.31 9.59 16.18
CA GLY A 163 -1.52 8.91 15.16
C GLY A 163 -2.39 8.33 14.06
N ASN A 164 -3.56 7.77 14.39
CA ASN A 164 -4.53 7.33 13.39
C ASN A 164 -5.19 8.48 12.65
N LEU A 165 -5.58 9.54 13.36
CA LEU A 165 -6.28 10.67 12.75
C LEU A 165 -5.43 11.37 11.68
N PHE A 166 -4.16 11.66 12.00
CA PHE A 166 -3.23 12.27 11.05
C PHE A 166 -2.90 11.33 9.89
N TYR A 167 -2.75 10.03 10.18
CA TYR A 167 -2.51 9.03 9.14
C TYR A 167 -3.70 8.92 8.17
N PHE A 168 -4.92 8.80 8.70
CA PHE A 168 -6.15 8.72 7.90
C PHE A 168 -6.31 9.93 6.98
N ARG A 169 -6.07 11.15 7.51
CA ARG A 169 -6.15 12.37 6.71
C ARG A 169 -5.15 12.37 5.55
N ASN A 170 -3.91 11.95 5.80
CA ASN A 170 -2.87 11.88 4.78
C ASN A 170 -3.20 10.84 3.70
N GLN A 171 -3.80 9.71 4.09
CA GLN A 171 -4.20 8.65 3.16
C GLN A 171 -5.36 9.08 2.25
N VAL A 172 -6.38 9.73 2.81
CA VAL A 172 -7.52 10.26 2.04
C VAL A 172 -7.03 11.28 1.00
N GLU A 173 -6.09 12.15 1.37
CA GLU A 173 -5.50 13.11 0.42
C GLU A 173 -4.78 12.41 -0.73
N HIS A 174 -4.01 11.34 -0.45
CA HIS A 174 -3.27 10.63 -1.48
C HIS A 174 -4.19 9.82 -2.41
N GLU A 175 -5.18 9.12 -1.85
CA GLU A 175 -6.20 8.42 -2.63
C GLU A 175 -7.01 9.40 -3.50
N ALA A 176 -7.33 10.60 -2.99
CA ALA A 176 -8.01 11.64 -3.76
C ALA A 176 -7.20 12.07 -4.98
N LYS A 177 -5.91 12.37 -4.83
CA LYS A 177 -5.01 12.74 -5.95
C LYS A 177 -4.91 11.64 -7.01
N ILE A 178 -4.78 10.38 -6.59
CA ILE A 178 -4.71 9.23 -7.52
C ILE A 178 -6.04 9.04 -8.25
N SER A 179 -7.17 9.12 -7.53
CA SER A 179 -8.49 8.99 -8.14
C SER A 179 -8.74 10.07 -9.18
N LEU A 180 -8.39 11.32 -8.85
CA LEU A 180 -8.46 12.45 -9.74
C LEU A 180 -7.62 12.21 -11.00
N ALA A 181 -6.35 11.81 -10.86
CA ALA A 181 -5.49 11.46 -12.01
C ALA A 181 -6.09 10.35 -12.88
N LYS A 182 -6.73 9.34 -12.28
CA LYS A 182 -7.38 8.25 -12.99
C LYS A 182 -8.62 8.73 -13.76
N TYR A 183 -9.47 9.56 -13.14
CA TYR A 183 -10.63 10.15 -13.81
C TYR A 183 -10.21 11.05 -14.97
N PHE A 184 -9.16 11.85 -14.79
CA PHE A 184 -8.57 12.64 -15.86
C PHE A 184 -8.04 11.77 -16.99
N GLY A 185 -7.27 10.72 -16.67
CA GLY A 185 -6.77 9.78 -17.69
C GLY A 185 -7.91 9.09 -18.46
N ALA A 186 -8.99 8.71 -17.79
CA ALA A 186 -10.18 8.16 -18.43
C ALA A 186 -10.91 9.19 -19.30
N GLY A 187 -11.02 10.44 -18.84
CA GLY A 187 -11.59 11.55 -19.60
C GLY A 187 -10.79 11.85 -20.86
N ILE A 188 -9.46 11.99 -20.76
CA ILE A 188 -8.56 12.17 -21.90
C ILE A 188 -8.74 11.02 -22.90
N ALA A 189 -8.74 9.76 -22.42
CA ALA A 189 -8.92 8.61 -23.29
C ALA A 189 -10.28 8.63 -24.03
N HIS A 190 -11.33 9.07 -23.34
CA HIS A 190 -12.66 9.19 -23.94
C HIS A 190 -12.72 10.30 -24.98
N GLU A 191 -12.22 11.49 -24.65
CA GLU A 191 -12.16 12.64 -25.54
C GLU A 191 -11.23 12.42 -26.73
N MET A 192 -10.14 11.65 -26.59
CA MET A 192 -9.23 11.29 -27.68
C MET A 192 -9.76 10.18 -28.59
N ARG A 193 -10.60 9.27 -28.07
CA ARG A 193 -11.21 8.22 -28.90
C ARG A 193 -12.12 8.82 -29.99
N ASN A 194 -12.78 9.94 -29.70
CA ASN A 194 -13.69 10.60 -30.64
C ASN A 194 -12.98 11.12 -31.91
N PRO A 195 -11.94 11.98 -31.85
CA PRO A 195 -11.20 12.43 -33.02
C PRO A 195 -10.45 11.29 -33.70
N LEU A 196 -9.91 10.31 -32.96
CA LEU A 196 -9.28 9.13 -33.57
C LEU A 196 -10.25 8.30 -34.41
N SER A 197 -11.50 8.13 -33.95
CA SER A 197 -12.54 7.44 -34.71
C SER A 197 -12.95 8.25 -35.95
N GLY A 198 -13.01 9.57 -35.82
CA GLY A 198 -13.22 10.49 -36.95
C GLY A 198 -12.11 10.35 -38.00
N LEU A 199 -10.84 10.36 -37.59
CA LEU A 199 -9.70 10.17 -38.48
C LEU A 199 -9.70 8.81 -39.17
N LEU A 200 -10.05 7.75 -38.44
CA LEU A 200 -10.13 6.40 -39.01
C LEU A 200 -11.21 6.33 -40.10
N THR A 201 -12.35 6.99 -39.87
CA THR A 201 -13.42 7.13 -40.87
C THR A 201 -12.94 7.91 -42.09
N SER A 202 -12.23 9.02 -41.91
CA SER A 202 -11.64 9.79 -43.03
C SER A 202 -10.64 8.94 -43.84
N ILE A 203 -9.81 8.15 -43.17
CA ILE A 203 -8.85 7.24 -43.83
C ILE A 203 -9.59 6.13 -44.59
N ASP A 204 -10.65 5.55 -44.04
CA ASP A 204 -11.45 4.51 -44.71
C ASP A 204 -12.09 5.04 -46.00
N VAL A 205 -12.60 6.28 -45.98
CA VAL A 205 -13.13 6.93 -47.19
C VAL A 205 -12.03 7.15 -48.22
N ILE A 206 -10.86 7.65 -47.82
CA ILE A 206 -9.71 7.82 -48.73
C ILE A 206 -9.31 6.47 -49.34
N GLN A 207 -9.21 5.41 -48.54
CA GLN A 207 -8.86 4.07 -49.03
C GLN A 207 -9.93 3.48 -49.96
N SER A 208 -11.21 3.82 -49.79
CA SER A 208 -12.30 3.37 -50.67
C SER A 208 -12.23 3.98 -52.07
N VAL A 209 -11.67 5.18 -52.19
CA VAL A 209 -11.47 5.89 -53.47
C VAL A 209 -10.15 5.49 -54.13
N LEU A 210 -9.15 5.10 -53.32
CA LEU A 210 -7.86 4.66 -53.84
C LEU A 210 -7.97 3.25 -54.47
N PRO A 211 -7.32 3.01 -55.62
CA PRO A 211 -7.34 1.71 -56.28
C PRO A 211 -6.71 0.61 -55.42
N SER A 212 -7.30 -0.59 -55.47
CA SER A 212 -6.93 -1.74 -54.65
C SER A 212 -5.49 -2.19 -54.89
N LYS A 213 -4.74 -2.40 -53.80
CA LYS A 213 -3.34 -2.86 -53.82
C LYS A 213 -3.14 -4.25 -54.44
N LYS A 214 -4.23 -5.01 -54.67
CA LYS A 214 -4.22 -6.40 -55.17
C LYS A 214 -4.37 -6.54 -56.69
N GLU A 215 -4.71 -5.47 -57.42
CA GLU A 215 -4.79 -5.55 -58.88
C GLU A 215 -3.40 -5.31 -59.50
N GLU A 216 -2.92 -6.29 -60.27
CA GLU A 216 -1.67 -6.21 -61.01
C GLU A 216 -1.60 -4.89 -61.80
N LYS A 217 -0.49 -4.16 -61.65
CA LYS A 217 -0.19 -2.91 -62.36
C LYS A 217 -0.40 -3.08 -63.88
N LYS A 218 -1.57 -2.72 -64.39
CA LYS A 218 -1.88 -2.66 -65.82
C LYS A 218 -2.53 -1.31 -66.17
N GLY A 219 -1.82 -0.21 -65.92
CA GLY A 219 -2.17 1.10 -66.50
C GLY A 219 -2.07 2.30 -65.56
N GLN A 220 -2.38 3.49 -66.12
CA GLN A 220 -2.67 4.71 -65.36
C GLN A 220 -4.09 4.62 -64.80
N TYR A 221 -4.24 4.91 -63.50
CA TYR A 221 -5.56 5.05 -62.88
C TYR A 221 -6.04 6.50 -63.08
N LEU A 222 -7.18 6.66 -63.76
CA LEU A 222 -7.83 7.95 -63.95
C LEU A 222 -8.89 8.12 -62.85
N LEU A 223 -8.66 9.05 -61.93
CA LEU A 223 -9.67 9.50 -60.98
C LEU A 223 -10.59 10.51 -61.68
N SER A 224 -11.89 10.42 -61.43
CA SER A 224 -12.85 11.43 -61.84
C SER A 224 -12.70 12.72 -61.02
N ASP A 225 -13.11 13.85 -61.59
CA ASP A 225 -13.10 15.14 -60.88
C ASP A 225 -13.87 15.09 -59.54
N ARG A 226 -14.91 14.25 -59.45
CA ARG A 226 -15.68 14.03 -58.22
C ARG A 226 -14.87 13.29 -57.14
N GLU A 227 -14.11 12.28 -57.52
CA GLU A 227 -13.26 11.52 -56.60
C GLU A 227 -12.10 12.37 -56.09
N VAL A 228 -11.51 13.20 -56.95
CA VAL A 228 -10.47 14.16 -56.58
C VAL A 228 -11.03 15.20 -55.60
N ALA A 229 -12.23 15.73 -55.85
CA ALA A 229 -12.89 16.66 -54.94
C ALA A 229 -13.20 16.01 -53.57
N LEU A 230 -13.74 14.79 -53.57
CA LEU A 230 -14.05 14.03 -52.35
C LEU A 230 -12.79 13.76 -51.51
N LEU A 231 -11.68 13.34 -52.13
CA LEU A 231 -10.42 13.13 -51.44
C LEU A 231 -9.90 14.41 -50.79
N ARG A 232 -10.05 15.56 -51.47
CA ARG A 232 -9.63 16.85 -50.93
C ARG A 232 -10.48 17.27 -49.74
N ASP A 233 -11.80 17.17 -49.85
CA ASP A 233 -12.73 17.52 -48.77
C ASP A 233 -12.51 16.65 -47.53
N VAL A 234 -12.37 15.33 -47.70
CA VAL A 234 -12.12 14.40 -46.58
C VAL A 234 -10.75 14.62 -45.94
N SER A 235 -9.73 14.96 -46.73
CA SER A 235 -8.41 15.32 -46.22
C SER A 235 -8.47 16.61 -45.39
N ASP A 236 -9.20 17.64 -45.85
CA ASP A 236 -9.37 18.89 -45.12
C ASP A 236 -10.14 18.66 -43.81
N ASP A 237 -11.16 17.80 -43.81
CA ASP A 237 -11.89 17.44 -42.60
C ASP A 237 -11.03 16.65 -41.61
N ALA A 238 -10.19 15.72 -42.08
CA ALA A 238 -9.22 15.03 -41.23
C ALA A 238 -8.24 16.01 -40.55
N ILE A 239 -7.77 17.03 -41.27
CA ILE A 239 -6.91 18.07 -40.72
C ILE A 239 -7.65 18.89 -39.64
N LYS A 240 -8.91 19.26 -39.87
CA LYS A 240 -9.74 19.96 -38.86
C LYS A 240 -9.91 19.12 -37.59
N ILE A 241 -10.12 17.81 -37.72
CA ILE A 241 -10.24 16.89 -36.59
C ILE A 241 -8.95 16.87 -35.76
N ILE A 242 -7.77 16.89 -36.40
CA ILE A 242 -6.47 16.96 -35.71
C ILE A 242 -6.33 18.28 -34.93
N TYR A 243 -6.69 19.41 -35.54
CA TYR A 243 -6.63 20.70 -34.86
C TYR A 243 -7.58 20.76 -33.65
N SER A 244 -8.81 20.27 -33.80
CA SER A 244 -9.78 20.19 -32.70
C SER A 244 -9.31 19.25 -31.58
N ALA A 245 -8.68 18.12 -31.92
CA ALA A 245 -8.07 17.22 -30.94
C ALA A 245 -6.93 17.91 -30.17
N ASN A 246 -6.05 18.64 -30.85
CA ASN A 246 -4.98 19.41 -30.20
C ASN A 246 -5.53 20.51 -29.30
N GLU A 247 -6.56 21.25 -29.72
CA GLU A 247 -7.22 22.25 -28.89
C GLU A 247 -7.85 21.63 -27.64
N THR A 248 -8.46 20.45 -27.78
CA THR A 248 -9.00 19.69 -26.65
C THR A 248 -7.89 19.28 -25.67
N ILE A 249 -6.73 18.84 -26.17
CA ILE A 249 -5.56 18.54 -25.34
C ILE A 249 -5.06 19.79 -24.61
N ASP A 250 -4.93 20.92 -25.32
CA ASP A 250 -4.48 22.19 -24.74
C ASP A 250 -5.44 22.69 -23.65
N LEU A 251 -6.75 22.58 -23.86
CA LEU A 251 -7.76 22.90 -22.84
C LEU A 251 -7.65 21.99 -21.61
N LEU A 252 -7.43 20.68 -21.82
CA LEU A 252 -7.25 19.73 -20.72
C LEU A 252 -5.97 20.01 -19.93
N LEU A 253 -4.88 20.39 -20.60
CA LEU A 253 -3.59 20.73 -19.97
C LEU A 253 -3.63 22.10 -19.27
N THR A 254 -4.32 23.08 -19.82
CA THR A 254 -4.42 24.44 -19.26
C THR A 254 -5.45 24.56 -18.14
N SER A 255 -6.48 23.70 -18.09
CA SER A 255 -7.42 23.62 -16.96
C SER A 255 -6.77 23.21 -15.61
N ASN A 256 -5.48 22.85 -15.62
CA ASN A 256 -4.67 22.47 -14.46
C ASN A 256 -3.74 23.58 -13.93
N ARG A 257 -3.99 24.85 -14.28
CA ARG A 257 -3.33 26.01 -13.67
C ARG A 257 -4.31 26.83 -12.85
#